data_AF-A0A1V4M106-F1
#
_entry.id   AF-A0A1V4M106-F1
#
_cell.length_a   1.000
_cell.length_b   1.000
_cell.length_c   1.000
_cell.angle_alpha   90.00
_cell.angle_beta   90.00
_cell.angle_gamma   90.00
#
_symmetry.space_group_name_H-M   'P 1'
#
loop_
_entity.id
_entity.type
_entity.pdbx_description
1 polymer ?
#
loop_
_entity_poly.entity_id
_entity_poly.type
_entity_poly.pdbx_seq_one_letter_code
_entity_poly.pdbx_strand_id
1 'polypeptide(L)'
;MKLSRRLEKIAAYVPRGSRVVDIGSDHGYLAMKLIETHGALHVVATDVTRGPVEKLQRNIAARGLGAVIEVIQTDGLKQVTGTVEVVVIAGMGGLLIRDIIRDSLQRAQRSRRMILQPMSQSEPLRRFLHQTGFRICHEAVVFEENKFYEIIVVEKGSQHFERAFDYEISPILRRELDGDARAYLRYRRNLLEKIAGNIEQKGADHEKLKVLRDRIRCYEEAIDHENQHPEGH
;
A
#
# COMPACT_ATOMS: atom_id res chain seq x y z
N MET A 1 -14.26 7.44 -17.13
CA MET A 1 -13.64 6.13 -16.84
C MET A 1 -13.76 5.85 -15.35
N LYS A 2 -14.17 4.63 -14.98
CA LYS A 2 -14.29 4.21 -13.58
C LYS A 2 -12.95 3.62 -13.12
N LEU A 3 -12.46 4.00 -11.94
CA LEU A 3 -11.28 3.35 -11.36
C LEU A 3 -11.64 1.92 -10.95
N SER A 4 -10.62 1.06 -10.91
CA SER A 4 -10.73 -0.23 -10.23
C SER A 4 -10.98 0.02 -8.72
N ARG A 5 -11.55 -0.95 -7.99
CA ARG A 5 -11.78 -0.84 -6.54
C ARG A 5 -10.46 -0.54 -5.81
N ARG A 6 -9.37 -1.13 -6.28
CA ARG A 6 -8.02 -0.91 -5.73
C ARG A 6 -7.59 0.55 -5.88
N LEU A 7 -7.67 1.10 -7.10
CA LEU A 7 -7.28 2.49 -7.36
C LEU A 7 -8.22 3.49 -6.67
N GLU A 8 -9.52 3.19 -6.59
CA GLU A 8 -10.49 4.02 -5.88
C GLU A 8 -10.18 4.09 -4.38
N LYS A 9 -9.84 2.95 -3.75
CA LYS A 9 -9.44 2.91 -2.34
C LYS A 9 -8.14 3.70 -2.10
N ILE A 10 -7.17 3.63 -3.00
CA ILE A 10 -5.96 4.47 -2.96
C ILE A 10 -6.34 5.95 -3.04
N ALA A 11 -7.17 6.33 -4.02
CA ALA A 11 -7.60 7.70 -4.24
C ALA A 11 -8.37 8.28 -3.04
N ALA A 12 -9.13 7.47 -2.32
CA ALA A 12 -9.85 7.87 -1.11
C ALA A 12 -8.92 8.32 0.03
N TYR A 13 -7.67 7.84 0.08
CA TYR A 13 -6.69 8.26 1.09
C TYR A 13 -5.93 9.53 0.70
N VAL A 14 -6.08 10.02 -0.54
CA VAL A 14 -5.51 11.29 -1.00
C VAL A 14 -6.34 12.45 -0.45
N PRO A 15 -5.75 13.31 0.40
CA PRO A 15 -6.43 14.50 0.90
C PRO A 15 -6.83 15.44 -0.23
N ARG A 16 -8.05 15.99 -0.14
CA ARG A 16 -8.50 17.05 -1.05
C ARG A 16 -7.56 18.25 -0.96
N GLY A 17 -7.38 18.94 -2.08
CA GLY A 17 -6.54 20.13 -2.16
C GLY A 17 -5.03 19.85 -2.14
N SER A 18 -4.60 18.59 -2.29
CA SER A 18 -3.18 18.25 -2.24
C SER A 18 -2.50 18.27 -3.62
N ARG A 19 -1.18 18.48 -3.60
CA ARG A 19 -0.27 18.23 -4.72
C ARG A 19 0.31 16.82 -4.61
N VAL A 20 0.02 15.99 -5.61
CA VAL A 20 0.28 14.54 -5.56
C VAL A 20 1.39 14.17 -6.53
N VAL A 21 2.21 13.19 -6.16
CA VAL A 21 3.09 12.48 -7.08
C VAL A 21 2.61 11.03 -7.18
N ASP A 22 2.29 10.58 -8.39
CA ASP A 22 1.85 9.22 -8.70
C ASP A 22 3.01 8.47 -9.40
N ILE A 23 3.70 7.60 -8.65
CA ILE A 23 4.91 6.90 -9.12
C ILE A 23 4.55 5.56 -9.76
N GLY A 24 5.08 5.34 -10.96
CA GLY A 24 4.75 4.17 -11.78
C GLY A 24 3.32 4.26 -12.31
N SER A 25 2.93 5.45 -12.73
CA SER A 25 1.54 5.74 -13.13
C SER A 25 1.17 4.94 -14.37
N ASP A 26 0.41 3.86 -14.19
CA ASP A 26 -0.06 3.06 -15.30
C ASP A 26 -1.24 3.74 -16.00
N HIS A 27 -1.06 4.07 -17.28
CA HIS A 27 -2.01 4.78 -18.14
C HIS A 27 -2.52 6.15 -17.65
N GLY A 28 -2.11 6.63 -16.47
CA GLY A 28 -2.49 7.93 -15.90
C GLY A 28 -3.87 7.93 -15.26
N TYR A 29 -4.45 6.75 -15.05
CA TYR A 29 -5.82 6.60 -14.61
C TYR A 29 -6.07 7.18 -13.22
N LEU A 30 -5.17 6.89 -12.28
CA LEU A 30 -5.23 7.48 -10.95
C LEU A 30 -5.00 9.00 -11.03
N ALA A 31 -3.92 9.45 -11.67
CA ALA A 31 -3.60 10.86 -11.82
C ALA A 31 -4.78 11.70 -12.37
N MET A 32 -5.41 11.25 -13.46
CA MET A 32 -6.57 11.93 -14.04
C MET A 32 -7.75 11.98 -13.07
N LYS A 33 -8.04 10.88 -12.36
CA LYS A 33 -9.19 10.83 -11.44
C LYS A 33 -8.96 11.63 -10.17
N LEU A 34 -7.72 11.74 -9.72
CA LEU A 34 -7.38 12.61 -8.59
C LEU A 34 -7.74 14.07 -8.87
N ILE A 35 -7.49 14.55 -10.10
CA ILE A 35 -7.93 15.87 -10.55
C ILE A 35 -9.45 15.92 -10.74
N GLU A 36 -10.01 15.01 -11.56
CA GLU A 36 -11.40 15.08 -12.01
C GLU A 36 -12.42 14.92 -10.87
N THR A 37 -12.16 14.02 -9.91
CA THR A 37 -13.18 13.63 -8.92
C THR A 37 -12.73 13.64 -7.45
N HIS A 38 -11.42 13.58 -7.15
CA HIS A 38 -10.94 13.62 -5.76
C HIS A 38 -10.41 15.01 -5.33
N GLY A 39 -10.34 15.98 -6.23
CA GLY A 39 -10.01 17.37 -5.91
C GLY A 39 -8.54 17.59 -5.54
N ALA A 40 -7.61 16.83 -6.11
CA ALA A 40 -6.20 17.20 -6.09
C ALA A 40 -5.98 18.50 -6.90
N LEU A 41 -5.04 19.34 -6.46
CA LEU A 41 -4.73 20.59 -7.16
C LEU A 41 -3.80 20.39 -8.35
N HIS A 42 -2.89 19.43 -8.22
CA HIS A 42 -1.86 19.13 -9.20
C HIS A 42 -1.39 17.70 -9.03
N VAL A 43 -1.09 17.01 -10.13
CA VAL A 43 -0.49 15.68 -10.08
C VAL A 43 0.79 15.64 -10.93
N VAL A 44 1.86 15.08 -10.39
CA VAL A 44 3.04 14.68 -11.16
C VAL A 44 2.96 13.17 -11.34
N ALA A 45 2.69 12.71 -12.56
CA ALA A 45 2.72 11.30 -12.92
C ALA A 45 4.13 10.93 -13.39
N THR A 46 4.75 9.93 -12.77
CA THR A 46 6.10 9.49 -13.14
C THR A 46 6.15 8.03 -13.57
N ASP A 47 7.04 7.73 -14.50
CA ASP A 47 7.44 6.36 -14.85
C ASP A 47 8.89 6.36 -15.34
N VAL A 48 9.61 5.24 -15.17
CA VAL A 48 11.00 5.10 -15.60
C VAL A 48 11.10 4.77 -17.10
N THR A 49 10.07 4.15 -17.66
CA THR A 49 10.07 3.59 -19.00
C THR A 49 9.45 4.56 -19.99
N ARG A 50 10.17 4.84 -21.08
CA ARG A 50 9.74 5.79 -22.12
C ARG A 50 8.37 5.45 -22.73
N GLY A 51 8.08 4.18 -23.00
CA GLY A 51 6.81 3.75 -23.59
C GLY A 51 5.58 4.11 -22.73
N PRO A 52 5.52 3.71 -21.45
CA PRO A 52 4.53 4.19 -20.48
C PRO A 52 4.44 5.72 -20.39
N VAL A 53 5.56 6.44 -20.36
CA VAL A 53 5.56 7.92 -20.35
C VAL A 53 4.89 8.52 -21.58
N GLU A 54 5.20 8.02 -22.78
CA GLU A 54 4.56 8.49 -24.02
C GLU A 54 3.06 8.16 -24.06
N LYS A 55 2.64 7.04 -23.44
CA LYS A 55 1.21 6.71 -23.26
C LYS A 55 0.53 7.64 -22.26
N LEU A 56 1.18 7.93 -21.13
CA LEU A 56 0.70 8.88 -20.12
C LEU A 56 0.45 10.26 -20.73
N GLN A 57 1.45 10.81 -21.42
CA GLN A 57 1.36 12.11 -22.08
C GLN A 57 0.19 12.17 -23.07
N ARG A 58 0.04 11.15 -23.92
CA ARG A 58 -1.10 11.07 -24.86
C ARG A 58 -2.45 11.02 -24.15
N ASN A 59 -2.58 10.20 -23.11
CA ASN A 59 -3.83 10.06 -22.37
C ASN A 59 -4.23 11.36 -21.65
N ILE A 60 -3.26 12.02 -21.02
CA ILE A 60 -3.46 13.29 -20.31
C ILE A 60 -3.82 14.42 -21.29
N ALA A 61 -3.11 14.48 -22.42
CA ALA A 61 -3.40 15.46 -23.49
C ALA A 61 -4.80 15.24 -24.09
N ALA A 62 -5.18 13.99 -24.35
CA ALA A 62 -6.50 13.64 -24.88
C ALA A 62 -7.67 14.02 -23.93
N ARG A 63 -7.38 14.22 -22.64
CA ARG A 63 -8.34 14.72 -21.64
C ARG A 63 -8.23 16.22 -21.37
N GLY A 64 -7.29 16.93 -22.01
CA GLY A 64 -7.06 18.35 -21.77
C GLY A 64 -6.51 18.66 -20.37
N LEU A 65 -5.89 17.69 -19.70
CA LEU A 65 -5.44 17.82 -18.30
C LEU A 65 -3.97 18.22 -18.15
N GLY A 66 -3.27 18.50 -19.25
CA GLY A 66 -1.82 18.81 -19.24
C GLY A 66 -1.44 20.09 -18.46
N ALA A 67 -2.40 20.97 -18.18
CA ALA A 67 -2.17 22.17 -17.35
C ALA A 67 -2.08 21.87 -15.84
N VAL A 68 -2.59 20.70 -15.41
CA VAL A 68 -2.69 20.31 -13.99
C VAL A 68 -2.09 18.93 -13.70
N ILE A 69 -1.72 18.20 -14.75
CA ILE A 69 -0.98 16.93 -14.65
C ILE A 69 0.32 17.04 -15.45
N GLU A 70 1.43 17.01 -14.74
CA GLU A 70 2.78 16.93 -15.30
C GLU A 70 3.20 15.47 -15.47
N VAL A 71 3.87 15.13 -16.59
CA VAL A 71 4.42 13.79 -16.81
C VAL A 71 5.93 13.87 -16.87
N ILE A 72 6.62 13.13 -15.99
CA ILE A 72 8.09 13.12 -15.91
C ILE A 72 8.61 11.68 -16.09
N GLN A 73 9.52 11.48 -17.03
CA GLN A 73 10.28 10.23 -17.11
C GLN A 73 11.37 10.23 -16.03
N THR A 74 11.17 9.52 -14.93
CA THR A 74 12.14 9.48 -13.83
C THR A 74 12.01 8.20 -13.00
N ASP A 75 13.09 7.86 -12.32
CA ASP A 75 13.10 6.78 -11.34
C ASP A 75 12.66 7.33 -9.97
N GLY A 76 11.44 6.94 -9.59
CA GLY A 76 10.83 7.34 -8.33
C GLY A 76 10.61 8.86 -8.23
N LEU A 77 11.28 9.49 -7.27
CA LEU A 77 11.17 10.92 -6.96
C LEU A 77 12.39 11.75 -7.43
N LYS A 78 13.35 11.15 -8.15
CA LYS A 78 14.67 11.76 -8.41
C LYS A 78 14.61 13.10 -9.15
N GLN A 79 13.79 13.20 -10.21
CA GLN A 79 13.62 14.43 -10.99
C GLN A 79 12.36 15.23 -10.62
N VAL A 80 11.60 14.81 -9.60
CA VAL A 80 10.41 15.54 -9.17
C VAL A 80 10.83 16.80 -8.42
N THR A 81 10.40 17.96 -8.91
CA THR A 81 10.71 19.26 -8.31
C THR A 81 9.51 19.87 -7.60
N GLY A 82 9.73 20.95 -6.84
CA GLY A 82 8.66 21.63 -6.11
C GLY A 82 8.15 20.91 -4.86
N THR A 83 6.97 21.34 -4.40
CA THR A 83 6.32 20.81 -3.19
C THR A 83 5.57 19.54 -3.51
N VAL A 84 5.91 18.47 -2.81
CA VAL A 84 5.25 17.17 -2.87
C VAL A 84 4.56 16.94 -1.54
N GLU A 85 3.23 17.00 -1.52
CA GLU A 85 2.46 16.79 -0.28
C GLU A 85 2.07 15.33 -0.11
N VAL A 86 1.70 14.66 -1.21
CA VAL A 86 1.26 13.28 -1.18
C VAL A 86 2.05 12.47 -2.20
N VAL A 87 2.56 11.31 -1.80
CA VAL A 87 3.21 10.36 -2.71
C VAL A 87 2.37 9.10 -2.79
N VAL A 88 2.06 8.65 -4.00
CA VAL A 88 1.42 7.36 -4.25
C VAL A 88 2.41 6.45 -4.95
N ILE A 89 2.57 5.22 -4.43
CA ILE A 89 3.37 4.17 -5.07
C ILE A 89 2.54 2.88 -5.04
N ALA A 90 2.00 2.48 -6.18
CA ALA A 90 1.08 1.35 -6.28
C ALA A 90 1.49 0.34 -7.35
N GLY A 91 1.14 -0.93 -7.16
CA GLY A 91 1.42 -1.96 -8.16
C GLY A 91 2.87 -2.46 -8.20
N MET A 92 3.69 -2.13 -7.20
CA MET A 92 5.13 -2.50 -7.14
C MET A 92 5.41 -3.50 -6.01
N GLY A 93 6.51 -4.27 -6.11
CA GLY A 93 6.95 -5.13 -5.01
C GLY A 93 7.42 -4.32 -3.79
N GLY A 94 7.17 -4.80 -2.57
CA GLY A 94 7.44 -4.05 -1.35
C GLY A 94 8.91 -3.62 -1.17
N LEU A 95 9.86 -4.44 -1.60
CA LEU A 95 11.28 -4.07 -1.58
C LEU A 95 11.64 -2.99 -2.61
N LEU A 96 10.96 -2.95 -3.76
CA LEU A 96 11.15 -1.87 -4.73
C LEU A 96 10.58 -0.55 -4.19
N ILE A 97 9.39 -0.59 -3.59
CA ILE A 97 8.80 0.57 -2.91
C ILE A 97 9.76 1.10 -1.83
N ARG A 98 10.31 0.20 -1.01
CA ARG A 98 11.33 0.51 0.00
C ARG A 98 12.53 1.25 -0.61
N ASP A 99 13.05 0.72 -1.71
CA ASP A 99 14.26 1.27 -2.35
C ASP A 99 13.97 2.64 -2.97
N ILE A 100 12.81 2.84 -3.62
CA ILE A 100 12.37 4.15 -4.13
C ILE A 100 12.28 5.19 -2.99
N ILE A 101 11.70 4.81 -1.84
CA ILE A 101 11.59 5.69 -0.69
C ILE A 101 12.98 5.99 -0.11
N ARG A 102 13.84 4.97 0.03
CA ARG A 102 15.20 5.12 0.57
C ARG A 102 16.04 6.08 -0.26
N ASP A 103 16.02 5.93 -1.58
CA ASP A 103 16.79 6.74 -2.52
C ASP A 103 16.38 8.22 -2.50
N SER A 104 15.20 8.54 -1.99
CA SER A 104 14.66 9.90 -1.88
C SER A 104 14.13 10.20 -0.47
N LEU A 105 14.75 9.62 0.57
CA LEU A 105 14.20 9.61 1.93
C LEU A 105 13.91 11.01 2.47
N GLN A 106 14.81 11.97 2.29
CA GLN A 106 14.60 13.34 2.75
C GLN A 106 13.36 13.99 2.12
N ARG A 107 13.10 13.70 0.84
CA ARG A 107 11.91 14.21 0.14
C ARG A 107 10.66 13.47 0.59
N ALA A 108 10.73 12.15 0.73
CA ALA A 108 9.64 11.33 1.26
C ALA A 108 9.22 11.80 2.67
N GLN A 109 10.17 12.08 3.56
CA GLN A 109 9.91 12.60 4.90
C GLN A 109 9.38 14.05 4.93
N ARG A 110 9.52 14.81 3.83
CA ARG A 110 8.90 16.14 3.68
C ARG A 110 7.47 16.06 3.16
N SER A 111 7.08 14.93 2.57
CA SER A 111 5.69 14.70 2.20
C SER A 111 4.82 14.62 3.44
N ARG A 112 3.58 15.09 3.32
CA ARG A 112 2.56 14.99 4.35
C ARG A 112 2.12 13.54 4.54
N ARG A 113 1.99 12.80 3.44
CA ARG A 113 1.45 11.44 3.41
C ARG A 113 2.02 10.62 2.25
N MET A 114 2.24 9.34 2.48
CA MET A 114 2.48 8.37 1.41
C MET A 114 1.42 7.27 1.44
N ILE A 115 0.94 6.88 0.26
CA ILE A 115 -0.05 5.81 0.07
C ILE A 115 0.63 4.73 -0.78
N LEU A 116 0.86 3.59 -0.16
CA LEU A 116 1.70 2.52 -0.70
C LEU A 116 0.84 1.29 -0.92
N GLN A 117 0.93 0.70 -2.10
CA GLN A 117 0.19 -0.52 -2.43
C GLN A 117 1.19 -1.58 -2.94
N PRO A 118 1.84 -2.33 -2.02
CA PRO A 118 2.77 -3.39 -2.38
C PRO A 118 2.05 -4.60 -3.01
N MET A 119 2.65 -5.22 -4.03
CA MET A 119 2.23 -6.51 -4.60
C MET A 119 2.71 -7.71 -3.79
N SER A 120 3.74 -7.51 -2.96
CA SER A 120 4.39 -8.54 -2.16
C SER A 120 5.21 -7.87 -1.07
N GLN A 121 5.66 -8.65 -0.08
CA GLN A 121 6.67 -8.21 0.90
C GLN A 121 6.23 -6.97 1.72
N SER A 122 4.96 -6.92 2.12
CA SER A 122 4.40 -5.89 2.98
C SER A 122 5.10 -5.82 4.36
N GLU A 123 5.44 -6.97 4.95
CA GLU A 123 6.14 -7.02 6.25
C GLU A 123 7.49 -6.28 6.26
N PRO A 124 8.47 -6.61 5.40
CA PRO A 124 9.75 -5.88 5.39
C PRO A 124 9.57 -4.40 4.99
N LEU A 125 8.54 -4.07 4.19
CA LEU A 125 8.21 -2.68 3.90
C LEU A 125 7.76 -1.94 5.16
N ARG A 126 6.83 -2.50 5.96
CA ARG A 126 6.39 -1.89 7.24
C ARG A 126 7.57 -1.68 8.21
N ARG A 127 8.46 -2.67 8.32
CA ARG A 127 9.66 -2.56 9.17
C ARG A 127 10.55 -1.40 8.74
N PHE A 128 10.82 -1.29 7.44
CA PHE A 128 11.61 -0.20 6.90
C PHE A 128 10.97 1.17 7.15
N LEU A 129 9.64 1.29 6.96
CA LEU A 129 8.92 2.54 7.19
C LEU A 129 9.09 3.02 8.63
N HIS A 130 8.91 2.14 9.61
CA HIS A 130 9.15 2.45 11.02
C HIS A 130 10.61 2.84 11.30
N GLN A 131 11.58 2.07 10.78
CA GLN A 131 13.02 2.34 10.93
C GLN A 131 13.45 3.68 10.34
N THR A 132 12.70 4.20 9.38
CA THR A 132 13.02 5.46 8.67
C THR A 132 12.14 6.63 9.08
N GLY A 133 11.45 6.52 10.23
CA GLY A 133 10.71 7.64 10.82
C GLY A 133 9.37 7.91 10.17
N PHE A 134 8.70 6.86 9.69
CA PHE A 134 7.30 6.88 9.31
C PHE A 134 6.44 6.08 10.28
N ARG A 135 5.21 6.53 10.45
CA ARG A 135 4.15 5.83 11.18
C ARG A 135 3.04 5.43 10.22
N ILE A 136 2.49 4.23 10.41
CA ILE A 136 1.30 3.74 9.72
C ILE A 136 0.07 4.39 10.38
N CYS A 137 -0.69 5.14 9.58
CA CYS A 137 -1.88 5.85 10.04
C CYS A 137 -3.18 5.17 9.60
N HIS A 138 -3.19 4.54 8.42
CA HIS A 138 -4.30 3.71 7.95
C HIS A 138 -3.76 2.50 7.19
N GLU A 139 -4.51 1.41 7.22
CA GLU A 139 -4.30 0.27 6.33
C GLU A 139 -5.64 -0.24 5.84
N ALA A 140 -5.64 -0.81 4.64
CA ALA A 140 -6.80 -1.48 4.10
C ALA A 140 -6.39 -2.67 3.25
N VAL A 141 -7.35 -3.56 3.01
CA VAL A 141 -7.24 -4.61 2.01
C VAL A 141 -8.39 -4.48 1.04
N VAL A 142 -8.12 -4.66 -0.25
CA VAL A 142 -9.14 -4.71 -1.29
C VAL A 142 -9.08 -6.07 -1.97
N PHE A 143 -10.21 -6.72 -2.13
CA PHE A 143 -10.34 -7.91 -2.96
C PHE A 143 -10.80 -7.53 -4.38
N GLU A 144 -9.96 -7.78 -5.38
CA GLU A 144 -10.23 -7.46 -6.78
C GLU A 144 -9.55 -8.50 -7.68
N GLU A 145 -10.23 -8.94 -8.74
CA GLU A 145 -9.70 -9.92 -9.72
C GLU A 145 -9.09 -11.18 -9.07
N ASN A 146 -9.79 -11.75 -8.08
CA ASN A 146 -9.36 -12.92 -7.31
C ASN A 146 -8.04 -12.75 -6.55
N LYS A 147 -7.64 -11.51 -6.25
CA LYS A 147 -6.43 -11.18 -5.50
C LYS A 147 -6.73 -10.20 -4.37
N PHE A 148 -5.97 -10.31 -3.29
CA PHE A 148 -5.99 -9.36 -2.19
C PHE A 148 -4.87 -8.33 -2.37
N TYR A 149 -5.20 -7.06 -2.22
CA TYR A 149 -4.27 -5.94 -2.32
C TYR A 149 -4.23 -5.19 -1.00
N GLU A 150 -3.08 -5.23 -0.33
CA GLU A 150 -2.82 -4.41 0.84
C GLU A 150 -2.51 -2.97 0.41
N ILE A 151 -3.07 -2.01 1.14
CA ILE A 151 -2.80 -0.57 1.04
C ILE A 151 -2.31 -0.10 2.40
N ILE A 152 -1.15 0.55 2.42
CA ILE A 152 -0.48 1.05 3.62
C ILE A 152 -0.36 2.57 3.49
N VAL A 153 -0.96 3.30 4.41
CA VAL A 153 -0.91 4.76 4.44
C VAL A 153 -0.02 5.19 5.58
N VAL A 154 1.03 5.94 5.25
CA VAL A 154 2.01 6.41 6.22
C VAL A 154 2.16 7.92 6.20
N GLU A 155 2.57 8.45 7.35
CA GLU A 155 2.95 9.86 7.52
C GLU A 155 4.27 9.92 8.30
N LYS A 156 4.94 11.08 8.28
CA LYS A 156 6.12 11.28 9.11
C LYS A 156 5.77 11.09 10.59
N GLY A 157 6.58 10.32 11.31
CA GLY A 157 6.40 10.06 12.72
C GLY A 157 7.14 8.80 13.16
N SER A 158 7.48 8.71 14.44
CA SER A 158 8.07 7.49 14.99
C SER A 158 6.96 6.55 15.46
N GLN A 159 7.06 5.29 15.07
CA GLN A 159 6.21 4.20 15.52
C GLN A 159 7.03 2.92 15.46
N HIS A 160 6.74 1.98 16.36
CA HIS A 160 7.21 0.62 16.27
C HIS A 160 6.11 -0.32 16.76
N PHE A 161 6.18 -1.59 16.35
CA PHE A 161 5.37 -2.64 16.93
C PHE A 161 6.24 -3.57 17.78
N GLU A 162 5.70 -3.97 18.94
CA GLU A 162 6.37 -4.86 19.88
C GLU A 162 6.36 -6.32 19.37
N ARG A 163 5.22 -6.78 18.85
CA ARG A 163 5.12 -8.15 18.31
C ARG A 163 5.64 -8.19 16.88
N ALA A 164 6.46 -9.19 16.55
CA ALA A 164 6.90 -9.41 15.18
C ALA A 164 5.72 -9.62 14.20
N PHE A 165 4.67 -10.30 14.65
CA PHE A 165 3.45 -10.55 13.87
C PHE A 165 2.72 -9.26 13.45
N ASP A 166 2.86 -8.17 14.22
CA ASP A 166 2.23 -6.90 13.89
C ASP A 166 2.81 -6.25 12.63
N TYR A 167 3.99 -6.67 12.17
CA TYR A 167 4.50 -6.28 10.86
C TYR A 167 3.91 -7.14 9.73
N GLU A 168 3.43 -8.35 10.03
CA GLU A 168 2.72 -9.18 9.05
C GLU A 168 1.29 -8.67 8.87
N ILE A 169 0.57 -8.44 9.98
CA ILE A 169 -0.78 -7.87 10.04
C ILE A 169 -0.80 -6.79 11.11
N SER A 170 -0.91 -5.51 10.72
CA SER A 170 -0.79 -4.45 11.72
C SER A 170 -2.01 -4.33 12.63
N PRO A 171 -1.81 -3.80 13.86
CA PRO A 171 -2.91 -3.41 14.73
C PRO A 171 -3.86 -2.39 14.08
N ILE A 172 -3.40 -1.60 13.12
CA ILE A 172 -4.23 -0.61 12.41
C ILE A 172 -5.23 -1.34 11.51
N LEU A 173 -4.77 -2.31 10.72
CA LEU A 173 -5.66 -3.12 9.87
C LEU A 173 -6.66 -3.92 10.72
N ARG A 174 -6.24 -4.40 11.90
CA ARG A 174 -7.11 -5.13 12.83
C ARG A 174 -8.19 -4.27 13.48
N ARG A 175 -7.97 -2.96 13.63
CA ARG A 175 -8.99 -2.03 14.18
C ARG A 175 -10.05 -1.66 13.15
N GLU A 176 -9.69 -1.63 11.87
CA GLU A 176 -10.56 -1.27 10.75
C GLU A 176 -10.91 -2.52 9.89
N LEU A 177 -11.28 -3.63 10.55
CA LEU A 177 -11.56 -4.92 9.90
C LEU A 177 -12.86 -4.91 9.08
N ASP A 178 -12.76 -4.45 7.83
CA ASP A 178 -13.86 -4.56 6.87
C ASP A 178 -14.02 -5.99 6.31
N GLY A 179 -14.99 -6.16 5.40
CA GLY A 179 -15.26 -7.47 4.76
C GLY A 179 -14.06 -8.04 4.00
N ASP A 180 -13.32 -7.20 3.27
CA ASP A 180 -12.17 -7.62 2.46
C ASP A 180 -10.98 -7.94 3.38
N ALA A 181 -10.74 -7.15 4.41
CA ALA A 181 -9.69 -7.41 5.41
C ALA A 181 -9.92 -8.73 6.15
N ARG A 182 -11.16 -9.02 6.59
CA ARG A 182 -11.48 -10.32 7.21
C ARG A 182 -11.31 -11.50 6.25
N ALA A 183 -11.74 -11.35 5.00
CA ALA A 183 -11.54 -12.37 3.99
C ALA A 183 -10.05 -12.62 3.75
N TYR A 184 -9.23 -11.57 3.76
CA TYR A 184 -7.78 -11.67 3.66
C TYR A 184 -7.14 -12.41 4.83
N LEU A 185 -7.52 -12.09 6.08
CA LEU A 185 -7.00 -12.81 7.25
C LEU A 185 -7.33 -14.31 7.20
N ARG A 186 -8.58 -14.66 6.86
CA ARG A 186 -8.99 -16.07 6.69
C ARG A 186 -8.21 -16.75 5.56
N TYR A 187 -8.03 -16.06 4.44
CA TYR A 187 -7.24 -16.58 3.32
C TYR A 187 -5.79 -16.88 3.74
N ARG A 188 -5.14 -15.95 4.44
CA ARG A 188 -3.77 -16.10 4.96
C ARG A 188 -3.66 -17.24 5.97
N ARG A 189 -4.59 -17.33 6.93
CA ARG A 189 -4.67 -18.43 7.90
C ARG A 189 -4.76 -19.79 7.20
N ASN A 190 -5.73 -19.95 6.30
CA ASN A 190 -5.93 -21.19 5.54
C ASN A 190 -4.71 -21.58 4.69
N LEU A 191 -3.97 -20.60 4.16
CA LEU A 191 -2.72 -20.86 3.44
C LEU A 191 -1.66 -21.44 4.37
N LEU A 192 -1.51 -20.87 5.58
CA LEU A 192 -0.57 -21.37 6.58
C LEU A 192 -0.96 -22.76 7.09
N GLU A 193 -2.24 -23.05 7.31
CA GLU A 193 -2.75 -24.38 7.68
C GLU A 193 -2.40 -25.42 6.62
N LYS A 194 -2.61 -25.11 5.33
CA LYS A 194 -2.21 -26.00 4.23
C LYS A 194 -0.69 -26.26 4.22
N ILE A 195 0.11 -25.24 4.46
CA ILE A 195 1.57 -25.39 4.52
C ILE A 195 1.97 -26.26 5.72
N ALA A 196 1.37 -26.04 6.89
CA ALA A 196 1.62 -26.84 8.08
C ALA A 196 1.25 -28.31 7.87
N GLY A 197 0.05 -28.61 7.34
CA GLY A 197 -0.38 -29.97 7.05
C GLY A 197 0.54 -30.70 6.06
N ASN A 198 1.03 -30.00 5.03
CA ASN A 198 2.00 -30.56 4.08
C ASN A 198 3.36 -30.88 4.73
N ILE A 199 3.79 -30.11 5.73
CA ILE A 199 5.03 -30.36 6.47
C ILE A 199 4.83 -31.52 7.46
N GLU A 200 3.70 -31.58 8.15
CA GLU A 200 3.33 -32.68 9.07
C GLU A 200 3.35 -34.04 8.35
N GLN A 201 2.72 -34.12 7.18
CA GLN A 201 2.71 -35.35 6.37
C GLN A 201 4.11 -35.81 5.94
N LYS A 202 5.06 -34.88 5.79
CA LYS A 202 6.45 -35.17 5.43
C LYS A 202 7.34 -35.48 6.64
N GLY A 203 6.84 -35.32 7.88
CA GLY A 203 7.53 -35.70 9.12
C GLY A 203 8.82 -34.95 9.43
N ALA A 204 9.09 -33.80 8.78
CA ALA A 204 10.47 -33.34 8.60
C ALA A 204 10.92 -32.14 9.46
N ASP A 205 10.03 -31.40 10.15
CA ASP A 205 10.46 -30.17 10.81
C ASP A 205 9.54 -29.68 11.96
N HIS A 206 9.82 -30.13 13.19
CA HIS A 206 9.04 -29.76 14.38
C HIS A 206 9.14 -28.27 14.71
N GLU A 207 10.30 -27.63 14.47
CA GLU A 207 10.51 -26.22 14.79
C GLU A 207 9.73 -25.33 13.82
N LYS A 208 9.78 -25.61 12.51
CA LYS A 208 8.96 -24.91 11.52
C LYS A 208 7.47 -25.08 11.79
N LEU A 209 7.02 -26.26 12.19
CA LEU A 209 5.61 -26.49 12.53
C LEU A 209 5.17 -25.68 13.74
N LYS A 210 6.00 -25.59 14.77
CA LYS A 210 5.73 -24.73 15.93
C LYS A 210 5.57 -23.27 15.53
N VAL A 211 6.51 -22.74 14.74
CA VAL A 211 6.44 -21.36 14.23
C VAL A 211 5.18 -21.11 13.39
N LEU A 212 4.82 -22.05 12.52
CA LEU A 212 3.59 -21.93 11.70
C LEU A 212 2.33 -21.96 12.56
N ARG A 213 2.24 -22.85 13.54
CA ARG A 213 1.09 -22.95 14.45
C ARG A 213 0.93 -21.69 15.31
N ASP A 214 2.03 -21.12 15.79
CA ASP A 214 2.00 -19.85 16.53
C ASP A 214 1.55 -18.68 15.64
N ARG A 215 1.97 -18.65 14.36
CA ARG A 215 1.46 -17.67 13.38
C ARG A 215 -0.02 -17.87 13.06
N ILE A 216 -0.48 -19.10 12.89
CA ILE A 216 -1.90 -19.43 12.66
C ILE A 216 -2.75 -18.92 13.83
N ARG A 217 -2.31 -19.17 15.07
CA ARG A 217 -2.98 -18.65 16.28
C ARG A 217 -3.07 -17.13 16.28
N CYS A 218 -2.02 -16.43 15.88
CA CYS A 218 -2.05 -14.97 15.77
C CYS A 218 -3.08 -14.48 14.73
N TYR A 219 -3.29 -15.23 13.64
CA TYR A 219 -4.35 -14.96 12.68
C TYR A 219 -5.75 -15.23 13.25
N GLU A 220 -5.93 -16.30 14.03
CA GLU A 220 -7.18 -16.61 14.73
C GLU A 220 -7.53 -15.49 15.72
N GLU A 221 -6.59 -15.10 16.59
CA GLU A 221 -6.72 -13.96 17.50
C GLU A 221 -7.14 -12.68 16.76
N ALA A 222 -6.52 -12.40 15.61
CA ALA A 222 -6.81 -11.23 14.80
C ALA A 222 -8.21 -11.26 14.17
N ILE A 223 -8.77 -12.44 13.92
CA ILE A 223 -10.12 -12.62 13.40
C ILE A 223 -11.15 -12.55 14.54
N ASP A 224 -10.84 -13.12 15.70
CA ASP A 224 -11.77 -13.31 16.82
C ASP A 224 -11.91 -12.08 17.73
N HIS A 225 -10.96 -11.14 17.72
CA HIS A 225 -10.98 -9.92 18.53
C HIS A 225 -12.23 -9.02 18.34
N GLU A 226 -13.08 -9.31 17.36
CA GLU A 226 -14.38 -8.68 17.14
C GLU A 226 -15.47 -9.17 18.12
N ASN A 227 -15.37 -10.39 18.67
CA ASN A 227 -16.38 -10.93 19.59
C ASN A 227 -16.39 -10.27 20.99
N GLN A 228 -15.42 -9.40 21.29
CA GLN A 228 -15.34 -8.74 22.59
C GLN A 228 -15.75 -7.26 22.57
N HIS A 229 -15.90 -6.63 21.40
CA HIS A 229 -16.43 -5.27 21.26
C HIS A 229 -17.47 -5.17 20.13
N PRO A 230 -18.66 -5.79 20.30
CA PRO A 230 -19.81 -5.43 19.49
C PRO A 230 -20.34 -4.09 20.02
N GLU A 231 -20.16 -3.02 19.24
CA GLU A 231 -20.79 -1.70 19.41
C GLU A 231 -20.53 -0.95 20.73
N GLY A 232 -20.00 0.28 20.64
CA GLY A 232 -19.82 1.11 21.84
C GLY A 232 -19.35 2.54 21.57
N HIS A 233 -20.29 3.35 21.07
CA HIS A 233 -20.38 4.83 21.05
C HIS A 233 -20.19 5.55 19.70
#